data_AF-A0A821JJH4-F1
#
_entry.id   AF-A0A821JJH4-F1
#
_cell.length_a   1.000
_cell.length_b   1.000
_cell.length_c   1.000
_cell.angle_alpha   90.00
_cell.angle_beta   90.00
_cell.angle_gamma   90.00
#
_symmetry.space_group_name_H-M   'P 1'
#
loop_
_entity.id
_entity.type
_entity.pdbx_description
1 polymer ?
#
loop_
_entity_poly.entity_id
_entity_poly.type
_entity_poly.pdbx_seq_one_letter_code
_entity_poly.pdbx_strand_id
1 'polypeptide(L)'
;LPIAALVQGQLFCIHGCISPEIRYIREIADINRTIEPPTKGPLCDILWADPVDGYDNEKLEQRSEMYTHNGPRGCSYNVSYKAMCKFLDDNDLLCVIRAHQVQSAGCKMYKKHEKTLFPTLVTIFSAPNYCEVYKNRGAILRYDGSVMHVFQYKWVKHPYVLPNFLDAFRWSIPFVLEKVTEMLLAILKYCSDENDIRLSRRTQIIEK
;
A
#
# COMPACT_ATOMS: atom_id res chain seq x y z
N LEU A 1 0.14 17.20 -11.16
CA LEU A 1 -0.33 17.54 -9.79
C LEU A 1 0.80 18.27 -9.05
N PRO A 2 0.52 19.20 -8.11
CA PRO A 2 1.51 19.67 -7.15
C PRO A 2 2.09 18.50 -6.33
N ILE A 3 3.34 18.60 -5.89
CA ILE A 3 4.07 17.50 -5.21
C ILE A 3 4.26 17.72 -3.71
N ALA A 4 4.03 18.94 -3.24
CA ALA A 4 4.10 19.29 -1.82
C ALA A 4 3.17 20.48 -1.52
N ALA A 5 2.89 20.70 -0.24
CA ALA A 5 2.21 21.89 0.25
C ALA A 5 2.81 22.32 1.59
N LEU A 6 2.87 23.63 1.82
CA LEU A 6 3.18 24.21 3.13
C LEU A 6 1.88 24.78 3.72
N VAL A 7 1.42 24.22 4.82
CA VAL A 7 0.17 24.59 5.47
C VAL A 7 0.48 25.43 6.71
N GLN A 8 -0.11 26.62 6.78
CA GLN A 8 0.08 27.59 7.88
C GLN A 8 1.55 27.95 8.15
N GLY A 9 2.44 27.80 7.16
CA GLY A 9 3.88 28.04 7.32
C GLY A 9 4.61 27.05 8.24
N GLN A 10 3.91 26.04 8.80
CA GLN A 10 4.43 25.18 9.87
C GLN A 10 4.40 23.70 9.52
N LEU A 11 3.42 23.26 8.73
CA LEU A 11 3.22 21.84 8.40
C LEU A 11 3.59 21.61 6.95
N PHE A 12 4.57 20.74 6.72
CA PHE A 12 5.02 20.39 5.38
C PHE A 12 4.36 19.08 4.94
N CYS A 13 3.56 19.15 3.88
CA CYS A 13 2.72 18.05 3.41
C CYS A 13 3.27 17.45 2.12
N ILE A 14 3.55 16.15 2.12
CA ILE A 14 4.05 15.37 0.97
C ILE A 14 3.42 13.97 0.96
N HIS A 15 3.58 13.18 -0.12
CA HIS A 15 3.00 11.84 -0.18
C HIS A 15 3.86 10.78 0.54
N GLY A 16 5.13 10.71 0.14
CA GLY A 16 6.19 9.86 0.65
C GLY A 16 6.81 10.42 1.93
N CYS A 17 8.10 10.73 1.88
CA CYS A 17 8.87 11.31 2.97
C CYS A 17 9.94 12.26 2.40
N ILE A 18 10.80 12.83 3.25
CA ILE A 18 11.88 13.73 2.82
C ILE A 18 12.98 12.99 2.04
N SER A 19 13.74 13.74 1.23
CA SER A 19 14.82 13.22 0.38
C SER A 19 16.19 13.64 0.89
N PRO A 20 17.24 12.81 0.76
CA PRO A 20 18.62 13.23 1.02
C PRO A 20 19.10 14.35 0.06
N GLU A 21 18.46 14.51 -1.10
CA GLU A 21 18.79 15.53 -2.10
C GLU A 21 18.03 16.85 -1.88
N ILE A 22 17.13 16.90 -0.90
CA ILE A 22 16.33 18.10 -0.58
C ILE A 22 16.60 18.49 0.86
N ARG A 23 17.40 19.54 1.02
CA ARG A 23 17.71 20.09 2.34
C ARG A 23 16.68 21.13 2.76
N TYR A 24 16.25 21.97 1.82
CA TYR A 24 15.31 23.05 2.08
C TYR A 24 14.05 22.93 1.22
N ILE A 25 12.87 23.18 1.80
CA ILE A 25 11.59 23.07 1.09
C ILE A 25 11.49 23.97 -0.16
N ARG A 26 12.25 25.07 -0.20
CA ARG A 26 12.31 25.96 -1.36
C ARG A 26 12.88 25.28 -2.61
N GLU A 27 13.76 24.30 -2.44
CA GLU A 27 14.39 23.54 -3.54
C GLU A 27 13.35 22.70 -4.31
N ILE A 28 12.20 22.42 -3.70
CA ILE A 28 11.09 21.69 -4.32
C ILE A 28 10.46 22.49 -5.47
N ALA A 29 10.53 23.83 -5.41
CA ALA A 29 10.01 24.69 -6.45
C ALA A 29 10.75 24.51 -7.79
N ASP A 30 12.02 24.07 -7.74
CA ASP A 30 12.88 23.88 -8.91
C ASP A 30 12.73 22.49 -9.54
N ILE A 31 11.97 21.59 -8.92
CA ILE A 31 11.74 20.23 -9.43
C ILE A 31 10.79 20.28 -10.63
N ASN A 32 11.25 19.80 -11.79
CA ASN A 32 10.38 19.56 -12.94
C ASN A 32 9.40 18.42 -12.64
N ARG A 33 8.17 18.78 -12.24
CA ARG A 33 7.10 17.84 -11.89
C ARG A 33 6.18 17.46 -13.05
N THR A 34 6.41 17.95 -14.26
CA THR A 34 5.59 17.67 -15.46
C THR A 34 6.23 16.57 -16.31
N ILE A 35 6.67 15.51 -15.64
CA ILE A 35 7.27 14.32 -16.22
C ILE A 35 6.72 13.10 -15.49
N GLU A 36 6.90 11.92 -16.08
CA GLU A 36 6.75 10.68 -15.32
C GLU A 36 7.76 10.67 -14.17
N PRO A 37 7.37 10.36 -12.92
CA PRO A 37 8.31 10.28 -11.83
C PRO A 37 9.48 9.34 -12.17
N PRO A 38 10.74 9.81 -12.08
CA PRO A 38 11.90 8.97 -12.35
C PRO A 38 12.06 7.86 -11.30
N THR A 39 12.90 6.87 -11.57
CA THR A 39 13.17 5.77 -10.62
C THR A 39 14.05 6.18 -9.43
N LYS A 40 14.71 7.35 -9.51
CA LYS A 40 15.60 7.92 -8.49
C LYS A 40 15.52 9.45 -8.51
N GLY A 41 16.03 10.09 -7.46
CA GLY A 41 16.11 11.54 -7.36
C GLY A 41 14.95 12.15 -6.57
N PRO A 42 14.96 13.48 -6.39
CA PRO A 42 14.11 14.17 -5.42
C PRO A 42 12.60 14.01 -5.69
N LEU A 43 12.19 13.93 -6.96
CA LEU A 43 10.80 13.68 -7.31
C LEU A 43 10.34 12.25 -6.96
N CYS A 44 11.21 11.25 -7.14
CA CYS A 44 10.94 9.88 -6.72
C CYS A 44 10.80 9.83 -5.19
N ASP A 45 11.73 10.46 -4.48
CA ASP A 45 11.82 10.37 -3.04
C ASP A 45 10.62 10.99 -2.32
N ILE A 46 10.18 12.19 -2.74
CA ILE A 46 8.98 12.84 -2.19
C ILE A 46 7.72 11.97 -2.33
N LEU A 47 7.69 11.05 -3.31
CA LEU A 47 6.56 10.17 -3.56
C LEU A 47 6.70 8.79 -2.89
N TRP A 48 7.92 8.28 -2.74
CA TRP A 48 8.18 6.87 -2.38
C TRP A 48 8.97 6.64 -1.10
N ALA A 49 9.57 7.68 -0.51
CA ALA A 49 10.30 7.52 0.74
C ALA A 49 9.35 7.17 1.89
N ASP A 50 9.84 6.40 2.85
CA ASP A 50 9.09 5.98 4.03
C ASP A 50 9.91 6.27 5.31
N PRO A 51 9.29 6.41 6.49
CA PRO A 51 10.04 6.36 7.74
C PRO A 51 10.61 4.96 7.97
N VAL A 52 11.80 4.89 8.57
CA VAL A 52 12.47 3.61 8.90
C VAL A 52 11.64 2.77 9.88
N ASP A 53 11.76 1.44 9.77
CA ASP A 53 11.22 0.53 10.78
C ASP A 53 11.87 0.80 12.14
N GLY A 54 11.05 0.92 13.18
CA GLY A 54 11.54 1.32 14.49
C GLY A 54 11.89 2.80 14.62
N TYR A 55 11.33 3.68 13.77
CA TYR A 55 11.46 5.15 13.88
C TYR A 55 11.28 5.68 15.32
N ASP A 56 10.36 5.07 16.08
CA ASP A 56 10.02 5.47 17.45
C ASP A 56 10.88 4.78 18.53
N ASN A 57 11.85 3.94 18.15
CA ASN A 57 12.68 3.15 19.07
C ASN A 57 14.06 3.80 19.29
N GLU A 58 14.29 4.30 20.51
CA GLU A 58 15.51 5.03 20.89
C GLU A 58 16.80 4.23 20.70
N LYS A 59 16.79 2.90 20.93
CA LYS A 59 17.99 2.06 20.79
C LYS A 59 18.41 1.91 19.33
N LEU A 60 17.41 1.81 18.44
CA LEU A 60 17.65 1.71 16.99
C LEU A 60 18.01 3.08 16.41
N GLU A 61 17.39 4.15 16.91
CA GLU A 61 17.67 5.53 16.51
C GLU A 61 19.16 5.88 16.63
N GLN A 62 19.80 5.58 17.77
CA GLN A 62 21.21 5.92 18.01
C GLN A 62 22.19 5.30 17.00
N ARG A 63 21.80 4.18 16.39
CA ARG A 63 22.60 3.45 15.41
C ARG A 63 22.15 3.68 13.97
N SER A 64 21.06 4.39 13.76
CA SER A 64 20.47 4.54 12.44
C SER A 64 21.18 5.62 11.62
N GLU A 65 21.54 5.27 10.39
CA GLU A 65 21.91 6.26 9.39
C GLU A 65 20.71 7.20 9.11
N MET A 66 21.00 8.39 8.57
CA MET A 66 19.94 9.36 8.26
C MET A 66 18.98 8.85 7.18
N TYR A 67 19.55 8.19 6.17
CA TYR A 67 18.83 7.65 5.03
C TYR A 67 19.40 6.26 4.72
N THR A 68 18.56 5.25 4.64
CA THR A 68 18.95 3.90 4.20
C THR A 68 18.11 3.48 3.00
N HIS A 69 18.55 2.51 2.20
CA HIS A 69 17.78 2.08 1.04
C HIS A 69 16.41 1.50 1.44
N ASN A 70 15.34 1.92 0.75
CA ASN A 70 13.99 1.40 0.98
C ASN A 70 13.77 0.10 0.20
N GLY A 71 14.22 -1.01 0.80
CA GLY A 71 14.05 -2.36 0.26
C GLY A 71 12.61 -2.72 -0.08
N PRO A 72 11.61 -2.48 0.80
CA PRO A 72 10.20 -2.77 0.52
C PRO A 72 9.63 -2.08 -0.72
N ARG A 73 10.13 -0.89 -1.08
CA ARG A 73 9.72 -0.18 -2.30
C ARG A 73 10.60 -0.49 -3.51
N GLY A 74 11.83 -0.96 -3.29
CA GLY A 74 12.82 -1.21 -4.35
C GLY A 74 13.41 0.08 -4.96
N CYS A 75 13.07 1.24 -4.40
CA CYS A 75 13.53 2.56 -4.82
C CYS A 75 13.47 3.52 -3.62
N SER A 76 14.08 4.70 -3.73
CA SER A 76 14.05 5.72 -2.67
C SER A 76 14.67 5.22 -1.33
N TYR A 77 14.34 5.91 -0.23
CA TYR A 77 14.99 5.82 1.07
C TYR A 77 14.00 5.61 2.22
N ASN A 78 14.49 4.93 3.25
CA ASN A 78 13.94 4.93 4.59
C ASN A 78 14.57 6.09 5.38
N VAL A 79 13.74 6.92 5.97
CA VAL A 79 14.11 8.15 6.67
C VAL A 79 14.09 7.92 8.18
N SER A 80 15.19 8.20 8.86
CA SER A 80 15.25 8.08 10.32
C SER A 80 14.73 9.33 11.03
N TYR A 81 14.42 9.18 12.33
CA TYR A 81 14.02 10.30 13.19
C TYR A 81 15.06 11.42 13.20
N LYS A 82 16.35 11.08 13.24
CA LYS A 82 17.46 12.05 13.18
C LYS A 82 17.42 12.89 11.90
N ALA A 83 17.15 12.26 10.75
CA ALA A 83 17.02 12.97 9.48
C ALA A 83 15.82 13.91 9.48
N MET A 84 14.68 13.45 10.00
CA MET A 84 13.48 14.26 10.10
C MET A 84 13.68 15.47 11.01
N CYS A 85 14.25 15.31 12.21
CA CYS A 85 14.53 16.42 13.12
C CYS A 85 15.44 17.45 12.46
N LYS A 86 16.50 17.01 11.80
CA LYS A 86 17.40 17.94 11.09
C LYS A 86 16.67 18.71 9.99
N PHE A 87 15.83 18.04 9.21
CA PHE A 87 15.07 18.69 8.14
C PHE A 87 14.08 19.73 8.71
N LEU A 88 13.38 19.39 9.79
CA LEU A 88 12.46 20.32 10.46
C LEU A 88 13.21 21.54 11.03
N ASP A 89 14.34 21.33 11.70
CA ASP A 89 15.19 22.39 12.24
C ASP A 89 15.75 23.30 11.12
N ASP A 90 16.26 22.72 10.02
CA ASP A 90 16.83 23.49 8.90
C ASP A 90 15.77 24.34 8.16
N ASN A 91 14.48 24.00 8.28
CA ASN A 91 13.38 24.67 7.58
C ASN A 91 12.41 25.44 8.49
N ASP A 92 12.66 25.49 9.80
CA ASP A 92 11.76 26.08 10.81
C ASP A 92 10.32 25.53 10.73
N LEU A 93 10.21 24.21 10.60
CA LEU A 93 8.93 23.50 10.48
C LEU A 93 8.58 22.73 11.76
N LEU A 94 7.28 22.57 12.00
CA LEU A 94 6.78 21.87 13.17
C LEU A 94 6.65 20.36 12.93
N CYS A 95 6.24 19.96 11.73
CA CYS A 95 5.86 18.59 11.42
C CYS A 95 5.85 18.33 9.90
N VAL A 96 6.19 17.11 9.50
CA VAL A 96 5.87 16.58 8.17
C VAL A 96 4.57 15.77 8.24
N ILE A 97 3.62 16.08 7.38
CA ILE A 97 2.39 15.31 7.20
C ILE A 97 2.51 14.52 5.89
N ARG A 98 2.25 13.22 5.98
CA ARG A 98 2.36 12.30 4.85
C ARG A 98 1.22 11.29 4.74
N ALA A 99 1.25 10.45 3.70
CA ALA A 99 0.28 9.39 3.46
C ALA A 99 0.94 8.01 3.18
N HIS A 100 0.51 7.29 2.15
CA HIS A 100 1.23 6.20 1.46
C HIS A 100 1.51 4.88 2.23
N GLN A 101 1.58 4.86 3.55
CA GLN A 101 1.60 3.63 4.36
C GLN A 101 0.26 3.43 5.08
N VAL A 102 -0.35 2.26 4.89
CA VAL A 102 -1.60 1.88 5.57
C VAL A 102 -1.43 1.91 7.10
N GLN A 103 -2.40 2.47 7.80
CA GLN A 103 -2.43 2.54 9.26
C GLN A 103 -3.70 1.89 9.79
N SER A 104 -3.59 1.00 10.79
CA SER A 104 -4.75 0.31 11.38
C SER A 104 -5.81 1.30 11.89
N ALA A 105 -5.38 2.39 12.52
CA ALA A 105 -6.25 3.47 13.00
C ALA A 105 -6.50 4.57 11.96
N GLY A 106 -6.03 4.42 10.72
CA GLY A 106 -6.08 5.47 9.68
C GLY A 106 -5.11 6.63 9.91
N CYS A 107 -4.41 6.68 11.06
CA CYS A 107 -3.41 7.70 11.37
C CYS A 107 -2.33 7.10 12.26
N LYS A 108 -1.09 7.57 12.11
CA LYS A 108 0.01 7.35 13.05
C LYS A 108 0.75 8.67 13.30
N MET A 109 0.87 9.05 14.57
CA MET A 109 1.76 10.12 15.01
C MET A 109 3.07 9.48 15.47
N TYR A 110 4.19 9.95 14.95
CA TYR A 110 5.52 9.42 15.27
C TYR A 110 6.16 10.21 16.42
N LYS A 111 7.35 9.78 16.84
CA LYS A 111 8.15 10.38 17.90
C LYS A 111 8.18 11.91 17.79
N LYS A 112 7.97 12.54 18.94
CA LYS A 112 7.93 14.00 19.09
C LYS A 112 9.33 14.58 19.00
N HIS A 113 9.43 15.78 18.42
CA HIS A 113 10.65 16.55 18.43
C HIS A 113 10.97 17.00 19.86
N GLU A 114 12.24 16.96 20.26
CA GLU A 114 12.64 17.27 21.63
C GLU A 114 12.37 18.74 22.01
N LYS A 115 12.55 19.65 21.05
CA LYS A 115 12.37 21.10 21.28
C LYS A 115 10.90 21.53 21.31
N THR A 116 10.10 21.06 20.36
CA THR A 116 8.71 21.54 20.17
C THR A 116 7.69 20.65 20.86
N LEU A 117 8.08 19.43 21.27
CA LEU A 117 7.20 18.40 21.82
C LEU A 117 6.04 18.01 20.89
N PHE A 118 6.15 18.35 19.60
CA PHE A 118 5.19 18.05 18.56
C PHE A 118 5.65 16.84 17.73
N PRO A 119 4.76 15.97 17.24
CA PRO A 119 5.13 14.85 16.37
C PRO A 119 5.99 15.32 15.18
N THR A 120 7.16 14.71 14.98
CA THR A 120 8.03 15.06 13.84
C THR A 120 7.40 14.67 12.50
N LEU A 121 6.67 13.55 12.49
CA LEU A 121 6.02 12.99 11.33
C LEU A 121 4.61 12.53 11.71
N VAL A 122 3.66 12.70 10.80
CA VAL A 122 2.32 12.13 10.88
C VAL A 122 1.98 11.43 9.57
N THR A 123 1.57 10.17 9.65
CA THR A 123 1.01 9.42 8.51
C THR A 123 -0.51 9.41 8.61
N ILE A 124 -1.19 9.89 7.57
CA ILE A 124 -2.65 9.83 7.41
C ILE A 124 -3.01 8.87 6.27
N PHE A 125 -4.00 8.02 6.52
CA PHE A 125 -4.48 7.03 5.56
C PHE A 125 -6.01 7.04 5.49
N SER A 126 -6.54 7.40 4.34
CA SER A 126 -7.97 7.71 4.13
C SER A 126 -8.75 6.61 3.41
N ALA A 127 -8.19 5.41 3.24
CA ALA A 127 -8.89 4.28 2.65
C ALA A 127 -9.24 3.24 3.73
N PRO A 128 -10.44 3.29 4.34
CA PRO A 128 -10.85 2.29 5.32
C PRO A 128 -11.07 0.92 4.67
N ASN A 129 -10.79 -0.16 5.40
CA ASN A 129 -10.82 -1.55 4.90
C ASN A 129 -10.09 -1.70 3.57
N TYR A 130 -8.84 -1.26 3.55
CA TYR A 130 -7.99 -1.30 2.37
C TYR A 130 -7.95 -2.70 1.76
N CYS A 131 -8.06 -2.76 0.43
CA CYS A 131 -8.16 -4.00 -0.36
C CYS A 131 -9.20 -5.01 0.15
N GLU A 132 -10.26 -4.55 0.82
CA GLU A 132 -11.32 -5.36 1.44
C GLU A 132 -10.88 -6.33 2.54
N VAL A 133 -9.60 -6.34 2.92
CA VAL A 133 -9.02 -7.34 3.84
C VAL A 133 -8.42 -6.76 5.11
N TYR A 134 -7.89 -5.53 5.07
CA TYR A 134 -7.12 -4.97 6.18
C TYR A 134 -7.97 -4.58 7.38
N LYS A 135 -9.29 -4.35 7.18
CA LYS A 135 -10.23 -3.90 8.22
C LYS A 135 -9.77 -2.66 9.01
N ASN A 136 -8.85 -1.87 8.44
CA ASN A 136 -8.37 -0.63 9.03
C ASN A 136 -9.43 0.47 9.01
N ARG A 137 -9.29 1.46 9.88
CA ARG A 137 -10.04 2.72 9.79
C ARG A 137 -9.42 3.63 8.73
N GLY A 138 -10.23 4.55 8.21
CA GLY A 138 -9.78 5.73 7.49
C GLY A 138 -9.69 6.89 8.45
N ALA A 139 -8.83 7.87 8.16
CA ALA A 139 -8.81 9.12 8.91
C ALA A 139 -8.60 10.34 8.02
N ILE A 140 -9.03 11.50 8.50
CA ILE A 140 -8.66 12.82 7.97
C ILE A 140 -8.08 13.67 9.11
N LEU A 141 -7.23 14.62 8.74
CA LEU A 141 -6.62 15.57 9.67
C LEU A 141 -7.18 16.97 9.41
N ARG A 142 -7.68 17.61 10.45
CA ARG A 142 -8.11 19.01 10.44
C ARG A 142 -7.16 19.82 11.32
N TYR A 143 -6.64 20.90 10.75
CA TYR A 143 -5.76 21.81 11.46
C TYR A 143 -6.26 23.25 11.29
N ASP A 144 -6.39 23.97 12.38
CA ASP A 144 -6.89 25.35 12.43
C ASP A 144 -5.79 26.39 12.72
N GLY A 145 -4.52 25.97 12.72
CA GLY A 145 -3.38 26.83 13.09
C GLY A 145 -2.95 26.70 14.55
N SER A 146 -3.73 26.01 15.39
CA SER A 146 -3.37 25.78 16.79
C SER A 146 -3.53 24.32 17.19
N VAL A 147 -4.63 23.69 16.78
CA VAL A 147 -4.98 22.34 17.20
C VAL A 147 -5.09 21.41 16.00
N MET A 148 -4.45 20.25 16.12
CA MET A 148 -4.52 19.17 15.14
C MET A 148 -5.52 18.11 15.62
N HIS A 149 -6.63 18.00 14.90
CA HIS A 149 -7.67 17.00 15.17
C HIS A 149 -7.67 15.90 14.11
N VAL A 150 -7.69 14.65 14.57
CA VAL A 150 -7.81 13.47 13.70
C VAL A 150 -9.23 12.92 13.80
N PHE A 151 -9.93 12.88 12.67
CA PHE A 151 -11.26 12.28 12.56
C PHE A 151 -11.16 10.93 11.89
N GLN A 152 -11.61 9.88 12.58
CA GLN A 152 -11.59 8.52 12.06
C GLN A 152 -12.97 8.08 11.59
N TYR A 153 -13.03 7.26 10.54
CA TYR A 153 -14.25 6.69 10.00
C TYR A 153 -14.05 5.24 9.56
N LYS A 154 -15.16 4.51 9.46
CA LYS A 154 -15.20 3.12 8.98
C LYS A 154 -15.59 3.07 7.51
N TRP A 155 -15.30 1.93 6.88
CA TRP A 155 -15.73 1.65 5.52
C TRP A 155 -17.24 1.49 5.47
N VAL A 156 -17.79 1.64 4.27
CA VAL A 156 -19.19 1.36 3.95
C VAL A 156 -19.25 0.23 2.93
N LYS A 157 -20.41 -0.40 2.76
CA LYS A 157 -20.61 -1.38 1.69
C LYS A 157 -20.50 -0.67 0.33
N HIS A 158 -19.80 -1.29 -0.61
CA HIS A 158 -19.76 -0.87 -2.01
C HIS A 158 -20.21 -2.02 -2.91
N PRO A 159 -20.60 -1.76 -4.17
CA PRO A 159 -20.93 -2.80 -5.13
C PRO A 159 -19.78 -3.79 -5.29
N TYR A 160 -20.12 -5.07 -5.43
CA TYR A 160 -19.15 -6.11 -5.74
C TYR A 160 -18.77 -6.04 -7.22
N VAL A 161 -17.48 -6.20 -7.50
CA VAL A 161 -16.93 -6.24 -8.86
C VAL A 161 -15.95 -7.40 -8.95
N LEU A 162 -16.03 -8.19 -10.02
CA LEU A 162 -15.08 -9.26 -10.25
C LEU A 162 -13.67 -8.70 -10.50
N PRO A 163 -12.60 -9.44 -10.14
CA PRO A 163 -11.23 -9.01 -10.38
C PRO A 163 -11.00 -8.59 -11.83
N ASN A 164 -10.22 -7.51 -12.03
CA ASN A 164 -9.94 -6.94 -13.36
C ASN A 164 -11.18 -6.56 -14.18
N PHE A 165 -12.32 -6.28 -13.52
CA PHE A 165 -13.60 -5.95 -14.15
C PHE A 165 -14.05 -7.04 -15.15
N LEU A 166 -13.76 -8.30 -14.85
CA LEU A 166 -14.23 -9.43 -15.66
C LEU A 166 -15.76 -9.45 -15.70
N ASP A 167 -16.31 -9.65 -16.89
CA ASP A 167 -17.73 -9.96 -17.02
C ASP A 167 -18.00 -11.42 -16.61
N ALA A 168 -19.26 -11.69 -16.28
CA ALA A 168 -19.68 -13.00 -15.79
C ALA A 168 -19.38 -14.13 -16.78
N PHE A 169 -19.44 -13.88 -18.10
CA PHE A 169 -19.17 -14.91 -19.11
C PHE A 169 -17.69 -15.25 -19.16
N ARG A 170 -16.80 -14.26 -19.25
CA ARG A 170 -15.35 -14.49 -19.23
C ARG A 170 -14.90 -15.19 -17.96
N TRP A 171 -15.53 -14.85 -16.83
CA TRP A 171 -15.24 -15.49 -15.55
C TRP A 171 -15.73 -16.93 -15.48
N SER A 172 -16.93 -17.25 -15.99
CA SER A 172 -17.55 -18.56 -15.79
C SER A 172 -17.24 -19.59 -16.89
N ILE A 173 -16.97 -19.17 -18.14
CA ILE A 173 -16.78 -20.09 -19.28
C ILE A 173 -15.72 -21.16 -19.03
N PRO A 174 -14.51 -20.84 -18.50
CA PRO A 174 -13.49 -21.86 -18.25
C PRO A 174 -14.00 -22.96 -17.32
N PHE A 175 -14.69 -22.58 -16.24
CA PHE A 175 -15.28 -23.52 -15.28
C PHE A 175 -16.39 -24.36 -15.91
N VAL A 176 -17.30 -23.74 -16.67
CA VAL A 176 -18.39 -24.47 -17.34
C VAL A 176 -17.83 -25.51 -18.31
N LEU A 177 -16.82 -25.15 -19.12
CA LEU A 177 -16.19 -26.07 -20.06
C LEU A 177 -15.52 -27.25 -19.34
N GLU A 178 -14.81 -26.98 -18.25
CA GLU A 178 -14.20 -28.03 -17.42
C GLU A 178 -15.25 -29.01 -16.91
N LYS A 179 -16.33 -28.51 -16.30
CA LYS A 179 -17.36 -29.37 -15.69
C LYS A 179 -18.22 -30.12 -16.69
N VAL A 180 -18.52 -29.53 -17.84
CA VAL A 180 -19.20 -30.25 -18.93
C VAL A 180 -18.28 -31.35 -19.48
N THR A 181 -16.99 -31.07 -19.65
CA THR A 181 -16.03 -32.07 -20.12
C THR A 181 -15.87 -33.22 -19.12
N GLU A 182 -15.74 -32.93 -17.83
CA GLU A 182 -15.70 -33.94 -16.76
C GLU A 182 -16.95 -34.83 -16.76
N MET A 183 -18.13 -34.22 -16.88
CA MET A 183 -19.40 -34.94 -16.94
C MET A 183 -19.44 -35.90 -18.14
N LEU A 184 -19.08 -35.41 -19.33
CA LEU A 184 -19.09 -36.22 -20.55
C LEU A 184 -18.07 -37.37 -20.47
N LEU A 185 -16.88 -37.11 -19.93
CA LEU A 185 -15.87 -38.14 -19.69
C LEU A 185 -16.35 -39.21 -18.69
N ALA A 186 -17.07 -38.81 -17.64
CA ALA A 186 -17.64 -39.76 -16.68
C ALA A 186 -18.69 -40.67 -17.33
N ILE A 187 -19.57 -40.10 -18.18
CA ILE A 187 -20.57 -40.87 -18.94
C ILE A 187 -19.87 -41.85 -19.90
N LEU A 188 -18.87 -41.39 -20.64
CA LEU A 188 -18.13 -42.23 -21.58
C LEU A 188 -17.40 -43.38 -20.88
N LYS A 189 -16.75 -43.12 -19.74
CA LYS A 189 -16.10 -44.15 -18.93
C LYS A 189 -17.10 -45.21 -18.46
N TYR A 190 -18.25 -44.78 -17.93
CA TYR A 190 -19.29 -45.71 -17.49
C TYR A 190 -19.79 -46.61 -18.64
N CYS A 191 -20.04 -46.05 -19.82
CA CYS A 191 -20.47 -46.83 -20.98
C CYS A 191 -19.38 -47.80 -21.47
N SER A 192 -18.11 -47.42 -21.44
CA SER A 192 -16.99 -48.31 -21.78
C SER A 192 -16.87 -49.46 -20.80
N ASP A 193 -16.91 -49.18 -19.49
CA ASP A 193 -16.83 -50.20 -18.44
C ASP A 193 -18.01 -51.19 -18.54
N GLU A 194 -19.23 -50.72 -18.80
CA GLU A 194 -20.38 -51.61 -19.05
C GLU A 194 -20.18 -52.50 -20.28
N ASN A 195 -19.62 -51.96 -21.36
CA ASN A 195 -19.37 -52.72 -22.59
C ASN A 195 -18.30 -53.79 -22.38
N ASP A 196 -17.22 -53.48 -21.66
CA ASP A 196 -16.16 -54.44 -21.32
C ASP A 196 -16.69 -55.56 -20.40
N ILE A 197 -17.57 -55.24 -19.46
CA ILE A 197 -18.28 -56.24 -18.63
C ILE A 197 -19.19 -57.13 -19.49
N ARG A 198 -19.87 -56.58 -20.50
CA ARG A 198 -20.72 -57.38 -21.41
C ARG A 198 -19.90 -58.28 -22.34
N LEU A 199 -18.77 -57.79 -22.86
CA LEU A 199 -17.85 -58.55 -23.71
C LEU A 199 -17.22 -59.71 -22.94
N SER A 200 -16.69 -59.47 -21.74
CA SER A 200 -16.12 -60.52 -20.89
C SER A 200 -17.15 -61.61 -20.52
N ARG A 201 -18.40 -61.26 -20.22
CA ARG A 201 -19.48 -62.24 -20.00
C ARG A 201 -19.81 -63.06 -21.24
N ARG A 202 -19.74 -62.48 -22.45
CA ARG A 202 -19.96 -63.23 -23.69
C ARG A 202 -18.84 -64.22 -23.97
N THR A 203 -17.57 -63.84 -23.74
CA THR A 203 -16.43 -64.74 -23.92
C THR A 203 -16.51 -65.97 -22.99
N GLN A 204 -16.92 -65.78 -21.73
CA GLN A 204 -17.11 -66.88 -20.78
C GLN A 204 -18.25 -67.86 -21.13
N ILE A 205 -19.24 -67.43 -21.92
CA ILE A 205 -20.35 -68.30 -22.37
C ILE A 205 -19.93 -69.16 -23.58
N ILE A 206 -18.97 -68.69 -24.38
CA ILE A 206 -18.49 -69.38 -25.59
C ILE A 206 -17.45 -70.48 -25.24
N GLU A 207 -16.79 -70.38 -24.08
CA GLU A 207 -15.77 -71.35 -23.61
C GLU A 207 -16.33 -72.50 -22.74
N LYS A 208 -17.65 -72.68 -22.67
CA LYS A 208 -18.32 -73.83 -22.03
C LYS A 208 -19.06 -74.67 -23.05
#